data_AF-X0VWR5-F1
#
_entry.id   AF-X0VWR5-F1
#
_cell.length_a   1.000
_cell.length_b   1.000
_cell.length_c   1.000
_cell.angle_alpha   90.00
_cell.angle_beta   90.00
_cell.angle_gamma   90.00
#
_symmetry.space_group_name_H-M   'P 1'
#
loop_
_entity.id
_entity.type
_entity.pdbx_description
1 polymer ?
#
loop_
_entity_poly.entity_id
_entity_poly.type
_entity_poly.pdbx_seq_one_letter_code
_entity_poly.pdbx_strand_id
1 'polypeptide(L)'
;VFPTVASRWNDAGVDRLYAALRARVFDEPVSAEPGAAEASNPQALIPPSRGRYLAEIAETLRGWHQETQAEVERARDAWALQRSAAALVEAEPASSAALAQRGREAFQALDAELRGQLEEWPELRQRYTTAEQEYQVRGRAIRVTNHTETLSGTQLPKVALPRGEEWGELVRYLRSENLPGRFPFTAGVFPFDREAEDPTRMFAGEGPPERTNRRFHLIASGQPAARLSTAFDSVTLYGRDPDERPDIYGKVGNSGVSICT
;
A
#
# COMPACT_ATOMS: atom_id res chain seq x y z
N VAL A 1 44.44 -10.07 -19.49
CA VAL A 1 43.51 -9.34 -18.58
C VAL A 1 42.12 -9.87 -18.84
N PHE A 2 41.35 -10.21 -17.81
CA PHE A 2 40.04 -10.89 -17.93
C PHE A 2 38.93 -10.03 -17.30
N PRO A 3 37.85 -9.69 -18.03
CA PRO A 3 36.67 -9.06 -17.44
C PRO A 3 35.87 -10.13 -16.69
N THR A 4 35.67 -9.93 -15.39
CA THR A 4 34.98 -10.89 -14.51
C THR A 4 33.95 -10.19 -13.63
N VAL A 5 32.89 -10.91 -13.28
CA VAL A 5 31.90 -10.48 -12.28
C VAL A 5 31.72 -11.58 -11.25
N ALA A 6 32.57 -11.61 -10.23
CA ALA A 6 32.59 -12.69 -9.23
C ALA A 6 31.31 -12.80 -8.38
N SER A 7 30.52 -11.73 -8.28
CA SER A 7 29.22 -11.74 -7.60
C SER A 7 28.11 -12.44 -8.40
N ARG A 8 28.37 -12.77 -9.67
CA ARG A 8 27.40 -13.41 -10.55
C ARG A 8 27.62 -14.92 -10.54
N TRP A 9 26.53 -15.65 -10.31
CA TRP A 9 26.53 -17.10 -10.47
C TRP A 9 26.85 -17.48 -11.92
N ASN A 10 27.75 -18.45 -12.11
CA ASN A 10 28.14 -18.99 -13.41
C ASN A 10 28.61 -17.91 -14.41
N ASP A 11 29.51 -17.02 -13.96
CA ASP A 11 30.08 -15.96 -14.79
C ASP A 11 31.13 -16.51 -15.76
N ALA A 12 30.86 -16.41 -17.06
CA ALA A 12 31.79 -16.84 -18.13
C ALA A 12 33.13 -16.06 -18.12
N GLY A 13 33.17 -14.87 -17.51
CA GLY A 13 34.42 -14.14 -17.28
C GLY A 13 35.34 -14.87 -16.30
N VAL A 14 34.80 -15.28 -15.15
CA VAL A 14 35.49 -16.07 -14.13
C VAL A 14 35.95 -17.41 -14.70
N ASP A 15 35.14 -18.10 -15.50
CA ASP A 15 35.52 -19.38 -16.12
C ASP A 15 36.72 -19.23 -17.07
N ARG A 16 36.75 -18.17 -17.89
CA ARG A 16 37.88 -17.86 -18.77
C ARG A 16 39.14 -17.53 -17.98
N LEU A 17 39.01 -16.79 -16.88
CA LEU A 17 40.13 -16.52 -15.96
C LEU A 17 40.66 -17.83 -15.35
N TYR A 18 39.76 -18.70 -14.89
CA TYR A 18 40.11 -20.01 -14.31
C TYR A 18 40.87 -20.88 -15.32
N ALA A 19 40.37 -21.01 -16.57
CA ALA A 19 41.02 -21.80 -17.61
C ALA A 19 42.45 -21.30 -17.91
N ALA A 20 42.63 -19.98 -18.00
CA ALA A 20 43.95 -19.38 -18.23
C ALA A 20 44.92 -19.59 -17.05
N LEU A 21 44.43 -19.52 -15.81
CA LEU A 21 45.22 -19.81 -14.62
C LEU A 21 45.65 -21.27 -14.59
N ARG A 22 44.74 -22.20 -14.89
CA ARG A 22 45.02 -23.64 -14.94
C ARG A 22 46.14 -23.97 -15.92
N ALA A 23 46.07 -23.43 -17.15
CA ALA A 23 47.12 -23.64 -18.15
C ALA A 23 48.48 -23.08 -17.72
N ARG A 24 48.51 -21.93 -17.06
CA ARG A 24 49.76 -21.31 -16.60
C ARG A 24 50.40 -22.01 -15.40
N VAL A 25 49.59 -22.55 -14.49
CA VAL A 25 50.08 -23.19 -13.26
C VAL A 25 50.50 -24.64 -13.48
N PHE A 26 49.79 -25.37 -14.34
CA PHE A 26 49.97 -26.82 -14.51
C PHE A 26 50.61 -27.25 -15.83
N ASP A 27 50.98 -26.31 -16.71
CA ASP A 27 51.55 -26.54 -18.05
C ASP A 27 50.70 -27.49 -18.93
N GLU A 28 49.40 -27.54 -18.63
CA GLU A 28 48.44 -28.33 -19.38
C GLU A 28 47.92 -27.54 -20.60
N PRO A 29 47.77 -28.19 -21.77
CA PRO A 29 47.14 -27.55 -22.92
C PRO A 29 45.72 -27.12 -22.54
N VAL A 30 45.33 -25.90 -22.90
CA VAL A 30 43.97 -25.37 -22.74
C VAL A 30 43.04 -26.24 -23.60
N SER A 31 42.50 -27.31 -23.03
CA SER A 31 41.59 -28.20 -23.74
C SER A 31 40.21 -27.57 -23.80
N ALA A 32 39.86 -27.12 -25.01
CA ALA A 32 38.59 -26.53 -25.45
C ALA A 32 38.18 -25.26 -24.69
N GLU A 33 37.79 -24.23 -25.44
CA GLU A 33 37.06 -23.11 -24.85
C GLU A 33 35.91 -23.70 -24.02
N PRO A 34 35.78 -23.36 -22.71
CA PRO A 34 34.57 -23.71 -21.97
C PRO A 34 33.46 -23.21 -22.86
N GLY A 35 32.60 -24.14 -23.31
CA GLY A 35 31.69 -23.90 -24.42
C GLY A 35 31.10 -22.52 -24.28
N ALA A 36 31.07 -21.75 -25.36
CA ALA A 36 30.41 -20.46 -25.43
C ALA A 36 28.92 -20.64 -25.12
N ALA A 37 28.59 -21.03 -23.89
CA ALA A 37 27.36 -20.73 -23.23
C ALA A 37 27.37 -19.22 -23.26
N GLU A 38 26.69 -18.69 -24.29
CA GLU A 38 26.40 -17.28 -24.46
C GLU A 38 26.28 -16.71 -23.06
N ALA A 39 27.19 -15.80 -22.69
CA ALA A 39 27.20 -15.21 -21.36
C ALA A 39 25.78 -14.78 -21.10
N SER A 40 25.04 -15.56 -20.29
CA SER A 40 23.58 -15.47 -20.27
C SER A 40 23.32 -14.17 -19.56
N ASN A 41 23.25 -13.04 -20.27
CA ASN A 41 23.39 -11.74 -19.65
C ASN A 41 22.15 -11.59 -18.76
N PRO A 42 22.21 -11.90 -17.45
CA PRO A 42 21.02 -12.08 -16.67
C PRO A 42 20.50 -10.67 -16.60
N GLN A 43 19.29 -10.46 -17.12
CA GLN A 43 18.70 -9.13 -17.07
C GLN A 43 18.79 -8.66 -15.62
N ALA A 44 19.47 -7.52 -15.42
CA ALA A 44 19.59 -6.95 -14.10
C ALA A 44 18.19 -6.77 -13.53
N LEU A 45 17.96 -7.22 -12.29
CA LEU A 45 16.65 -7.14 -11.63
C LEU A 45 16.08 -5.71 -11.72
N ILE A 46 16.96 -4.71 -11.60
CA ILE A 46 16.67 -3.31 -11.85
C ILE A 46 17.59 -2.83 -12.98
N PRO A 47 17.03 -2.39 -14.12
CA PRO A 47 17.84 -1.88 -15.21
C PRO A 47 18.54 -0.56 -14.78
N PRO A 48 19.74 -0.26 -15.32
CA PRO A 48 20.46 0.96 -14.95
C PRO A 48 19.65 2.25 -15.14
N SER A 49 18.75 2.28 -16.13
CA SER A 49 17.83 3.41 -16.39
C SER A 49 16.84 3.68 -15.26
N ARG A 50 16.62 2.71 -14.35
CA ARG A 50 15.75 2.83 -13.17
C ARG A 50 16.54 2.86 -11.87
N GLY A 51 17.85 3.07 -11.87
CA GLY A 51 18.66 3.11 -10.65
C GLY A 51 18.23 4.17 -9.62
N ARG A 52 17.49 5.20 -10.05
CA ARG A 52 17.03 6.33 -9.21
C ARG A 52 15.55 6.26 -8.82
N TYR A 53 14.86 5.14 -9.05
CA TYR A 53 13.43 5.00 -8.80
C TYR A 53 12.96 5.44 -7.39
N LEU A 54 13.76 5.21 -6.34
CA LEU A 54 13.42 5.67 -4.98
C LEU A 54 13.48 7.19 -4.84
N ALA A 55 14.39 7.86 -5.55
CA ALA A 55 14.45 9.32 -5.60
C ALA A 55 13.25 9.88 -6.37
N GLU A 56 12.88 9.26 -7.49
CA GLU A 56 11.69 9.60 -8.27
C GLU A 56 10.41 9.50 -7.40
N ILE A 57 10.24 8.40 -6.64
CA ILE A 57 9.11 8.23 -5.72
C ILE A 57 9.09 9.35 -4.66
N ALA A 58 10.23 9.67 -4.06
CA ALA A 58 10.31 10.72 -3.05
C ALA A 58 10.03 12.12 -3.63
N GLU A 59 10.46 12.38 -4.86
CA GLU A 59 10.14 13.62 -5.59
C GLU A 59 8.65 13.70 -5.92
N THR A 60 8.03 12.62 -6.39
CA THR A 60 6.58 12.55 -6.62
C THR A 60 5.78 12.87 -5.35
N LEU A 61 6.14 12.29 -4.21
CA LEU A 61 5.43 12.55 -2.95
C LEU A 61 5.59 13.99 -2.47
N ARG A 62 6.80 14.57 -2.58
CA ARG A 62 7.01 15.98 -2.24
C ARG A 62 6.26 16.92 -3.19
N GLY A 63 6.25 16.60 -4.49
CA GLY A 63 5.46 17.32 -5.49
C GLY A 63 3.97 17.31 -5.15
N TRP A 64 3.42 16.14 -4.81
CA TRP A 64 2.03 16.00 -4.37
C TRP A 64 1.68 16.92 -3.19
N HIS A 65 2.53 17.00 -2.17
CA HIS A 65 2.29 17.88 -1.02
C HIS A 65 2.38 19.36 -1.38
N GLN A 66 3.32 19.76 -2.24
CA GLN A 66 3.45 21.14 -2.72
C GLN A 66 2.22 21.55 -3.55
N GLU A 67 1.82 20.72 -4.50
CA GLU A 67 0.60 20.90 -5.29
C GLU A 67 -0.64 20.98 -4.40
N THR A 68 -0.72 20.12 -3.38
CA THR A 68 -1.81 20.15 -2.41
C THR A 68 -1.87 21.49 -1.69
N GLN A 69 -0.75 22.06 -1.24
CA GLN A 69 -0.78 23.41 -0.64
C GLN A 69 -1.24 24.48 -1.63
N ALA A 70 -0.80 24.41 -2.90
CA ALA A 70 -1.23 25.36 -3.92
C ALA A 70 -2.74 25.26 -4.26
N GLU A 71 -3.31 24.06 -4.24
CA GLU A 71 -4.76 23.85 -4.39
C GLU A 71 -5.54 24.34 -3.17
N VAL A 72 -5.00 24.14 -1.95
CA VAL A 72 -5.62 24.64 -0.71
C VAL A 72 -5.78 26.16 -0.75
N GLU A 73 -4.71 26.89 -1.11
CA GLU A 73 -4.78 28.36 -1.16
C GLU A 73 -5.75 28.84 -2.26
N ARG A 74 -5.75 28.22 -3.45
CA ARG A 74 -6.71 28.55 -4.51
C ARG A 74 -8.16 28.30 -4.09
N ALA A 75 -8.43 27.19 -3.41
CA ALA A 75 -9.76 26.87 -2.91
C ALA A 75 -10.22 27.85 -1.83
N ARG A 76 -9.30 28.27 -0.95
CA ARG A 76 -9.56 29.27 0.07
C ARG A 76 -9.88 30.64 -0.52
N ASP A 77 -9.15 31.06 -1.54
CA ASP A 77 -9.43 32.31 -2.27
C ASP A 77 -10.81 32.28 -2.93
N ALA A 78 -11.14 31.18 -3.62
CA ALA A 78 -12.45 31.00 -4.25
C ALA A 78 -13.59 31.06 -3.23
N TRP A 79 -13.43 30.40 -2.08
CA TRP A 79 -14.39 30.42 -0.99
C TRP A 79 -14.54 31.82 -0.39
N ALA A 80 -13.43 32.52 -0.14
CA ALA A 80 -13.44 33.88 0.41
C ALA A 80 -14.18 34.86 -0.51
N LEU A 81 -13.97 34.76 -1.83
CA LEU A 81 -14.68 35.58 -2.83
C LEU A 81 -16.19 35.32 -2.81
N GLN A 82 -16.62 34.05 -2.77
CA GLN A 82 -18.04 33.70 -2.70
C GLN A 82 -18.69 34.15 -1.39
N ARG A 83 -18.02 33.93 -0.25
CA ARG A 83 -18.48 34.39 1.06
C ARG A 83 -18.64 35.91 1.12
N SER A 84 -17.68 36.65 0.54
CA SER A 84 -17.71 38.11 0.48
C SER A 84 -18.83 38.61 -0.43
N ALA A 85 -19.03 37.96 -1.59
CA ALA A 85 -20.13 38.28 -2.49
C ALA A 85 -21.49 38.11 -1.81
N ALA A 86 -21.69 37.00 -1.11
CA ALA A 86 -22.94 36.72 -0.38
C ALA A 86 -23.22 37.75 0.72
N ALA A 87 -22.18 38.22 1.43
CA ALA A 87 -22.31 39.23 2.48
C ALA A 87 -22.68 40.62 1.95
N LEU A 88 -22.32 40.94 0.70
CA LEU A 88 -22.56 42.25 0.07
C LEU A 88 -23.81 42.30 -0.82
N VAL A 89 -24.56 41.20 -0.95
CA VAL A 89 -25.63 41.09 -1.95
C VAL A 89 -26.72 42.16 -1.84
N GLU A 90 -27.06 42.57 -0.61
CA GLU A 90 -28.08 43.61 -0.36
C GLU A 90 -27.48 45.02 -0.33
N ALA A 91 -26.28 45.18 0.24
CA ALA A 91 -25.67 46.51 0.46
C ALA A 91 -24.99 47.07 -0.79
N GLU A 92 -24.28 46.22 -1.55
CA GLU A 92 -23.54 46.61 -2.74
C GLU A 92 -23.69 45.56 -3.87
N PRO A 93 -24.83 45.54 -4.58
CA PRO A 93 -25.14 44.50 -5.56
C PRO A 93 -24.11 44.40 -6.71
N ALA A 94 -23.54 45.53 -7.14
CA ALA A 94 -22.52 45.55 -8.20
C ALA A 94 -21.20 44.91 -7.74
N SER A 95 -20.72 45.26 -6.54
CA SER A 95 -19.53 44.67 -5.92
C SER A 95 -19.74 43.17 -5.65
N SER A 96 -20.93 42.81 -5.14
CA SER A 96 -21.33 41.41 -4.92
C SER A 96 -21.29 40.60 -6.22
N ALA A 97 -21.88 41.10 -7.31
CA ALA A 97 -21.88 40.41 -8.60
C ALA A 97 -20.46 40.21 -9.16
N ALA A 98 -19.59 41.23 -9.04
CA ALA A 98 -18.20 41.13 -9.47
C ALA A 98 -17.40 40.10 -8.66
N LEU A 99 -17.56 40.09 -7.33
CA LEU A 99 -16.92 39.10 -6.46
C LEU A 99 -17.45 37.69 -6.71
N ALA A 100 -18.76 37.53 -6.92
CA ALA A 100 -19.36 36.24 -7.23
C ALA A 100 -18.82 35.68 -8.56
N GLN A 101 -18.65 36.54 -9.57
CA GLN A 101 -18.05 36.14 -10.85
C GLN A 101 -16.60 35.69 -10.67
N ARG A 102 -15.77 36.47 -9.97
CA ARG A 102 -14.37 36.08 -9.70
C ARG A 102 -14.27 34.81 -8.86
N GLY A 103 -15.16 34.64 -7.88
CA GLY A 103 -15.22 33.43 -7.05
C GLY A 103 -15.58 32.19 -7.88
N ARG A 104 -16.51 32.31 -8.84
CA ARG A 104 -16.82 31.23 -9.80
C ARG A 104 -15.63 30.92 -10.70
N GLU A 105 -14.96 31.93 -11.25
CA GLU A 105 -13.77 31.74 -12.09
C GLU A 105 -12.63 31.07 -11.31
N ALA A 106 -12.36 31.50 -10.09
CA ALA A 106 -11.36 30.90 -9.20
C ALA A 106 -11.70 29.44 -8.88
N PHE A 107 -12.97 29.14 -8.59
CA PHE A 107 -13.43 27.77 -8.36
C PHE A 107 -13.26 26.90 -9.62
N GLN A 108 -13.62 27.41 -10.81
CA GLN A 108 -13.44 26.69 -12.08
C GLN A 108 -11.98 26.45 -12.45
N ALA A 109 -11.05 27.25 -11.91
CA ALA A 109 -9.61 27.08 -12.09
C ALA A 109 -8.99 26.03 -11.16
N LEU A 110 -9.75 25.44 -10.23
CA LEU A 110 -9.33 24.27 -9.47
C LEU A 110 -9.27 23.04 -10.38
N ASP A 111 -8.45 22.06 -9.98
CA ASP A 111 -8.45 20.74 -10.61
C ASP A 111 -9.87 20.16 -10.71
N ALA A 112 -10.16 19.49 -11.85
CA ALA A 112 -11.51 19.03 -12.15
C ALA A 112 -12.00 17.93 -11.20
N GLU A 113 -11.12 17.02 -10.77
CA GLU A 113 -11.47 15.98 -9.80
C GLU A 113 -11.75 16.63 -8.43
N LEU A 114 -10.88 17.54 -8.00
CA LEU A 114 -11.04 18.26 -6.74
C LEU A 114 -12.34 19.08 -6.70
N ARG A 115 -12.66 19.75 -7.80
CA ARG A 115 -13.89 20.52 -7.93
C ARG A 115 -15.12 19.63 -7.81
N GLY A 116 -15.13 18.47 -8.46
CA GLY A 116 -16.18 17.46 -8.31
C GLY A 116 -16.30 16.96 -6.87
N GLN A 117 -15.19 16.69 -6.18
CA GLN A 117 -15.22 16.27 -4.78
C GLN A 117 -15.80 17.34 -3.86
N LEU A 118 -15.52 18.63 -4.10
CA LEU A 118 -16.08 19.75 -3.35
C LEU A 118 -17.58 19.92 -3.60
N GLU A 119 -18.04 19.74 -4.84
CA GLU A 119 -19.47 19.77 -5.21
C GLU A 119 -20.24 18.59 -4.59
N GLU A 120 -19.65 17.39 -4.56
CA GLU A 120 -20.25 16.17 -3.99
C GLU A 120 -20.22 16.14 -2.45
N TRP A 121 -19.37 16.95 -1.82
CA TRP A 121 -19.14 16.90 -0.38
C TRP A 121 -20.41 17.04 0.48
N PRO A 122 -21.35 17.96 0.20
CA PRO A 122 -22.58 18.08 1.00
C PRO A 122 -23.43 16.81 0.98
N GLU A 123 -23.60 16.19 -0.18
CA GLU A 123 -24.35 14.93 -0.33
C GLU A 123 -23.64 13.77 0.36
N LEU A 124 -22.31 13.73 0.23
CA LEU A 124 -21.49 12.74 0.90
C LEU A 124 -21.60 12.90 2.42
N ARG A 125 -21.50 14.12 2.95
CA ARG A 125 -21.66 14.40 4.38
C ARG A 125 -23.01 13.91 4.87
N GLN A 126 -24.08 14.20 4.13
CA GLN A 126 -25.42 13.72 4.46
C GLN A 126 -25.46 12.19 4.53
N ARG A 127 -24.90 11.49 3.54
CA ARG A 127 -24.88 10.01 3.50
C ARG A 127 -24.16 9.37 4.69
N TYR A 128 -23.13 10.00 5.24
CA TYR A 128 -22.42 9.50 6.43
C TYR A 128 -23.11 9.88 7.75
N THR A 129 -24.04 10.84 7.72
CA THR A 129 -24.83 11.23 8.91
C THR A 129 -26.14 10.46 9.06
N THR A 130 -26.64 9.78 8.02
CA THR A 130 -27.81 8.90 8.12
C THR A 130 -27.53 7.69 9.02
N ALA A 131 -28.57 7.01 9.50
CA ALA A 131 -28.41 5.80 10.32
C ALA A 131 -27.75 4.66 9.53
N GLU A 132 -28.14 4.49 8.26
CA GLU A 132 -27.62 3.49 7.34
C GLU A 132 -27.24 4.13 6.00
N GLN A 133 -26.30 3.50 5.31
CA GLN A 133 -25.98 3.81 3.91
C GLN A 133 -25.71 2.54 3.12
N GLU A 134 -25.69 2.67 1.81
CA GLU A 134 -25.40 1.59 0.88
C GLU A 134 -24.26 2.00 -0.06
N TYR A 135 -23.33 1.07 -0.31
CA TYR A 135 -22.27 1.25 -1.31
C TYR A 135 -22.12 -0.01 -2.16
N GLN A 136 -21.57 0.14 -3.36
CA GLN A 136 -21.46 -0.95 -4.32
C GLN A 136 -20.06 -1.59 -4.29
N VAL A 137 -20.01 -2.92 -4.21
CA VAL A 137 -18.78 -3.70 -4.40
C VAL A 137 -19.01 -4.75 -5.48
N ARG A 138 -18.32 -4.61 -6.62
CA ARG A 138 -18.45 -5.53 -7.76
C ARG A 138 -19.91 -5.75 -8.18
N GLY A 139 -20.69 -4.67 -8.22
CA GLY A 139 -22.12 -4.69 -8.59
C GLY A 139 -23.08 -5.23 -7.52
N ARG A 140 -22.60 -5.48 -6.30
CA ARG A 140 -23.43 -5.87 -5.15
C ARG A 140 -23.57 -4.70 -4.20
N ALA A 141 -24.82 -4.42 -3.82
CA ALA A 141 -25.14 -3.41 -2.84
C ALA A 141 -24.83 -3.94 -1.44
N ILE A 142 -23.96 -3.25 -0.72
CA ILE A 142 -23.58 -3.53 0.67
C ILE A 142 -24.18 -2.44 1.54
N ARG A 143 -25.06 -2.84 2.45
CA ARG A 143 -25.66 -1.95 3.45
C ARG A 143 -24.82 -1.95 4.71
N VAL A 144 -24.65 -0.77 5.29
CA VAL A 144 -23.88 -0.56 6.52
C VAL A 144 -24.59 0.44 7.41
N THR A 145 -24.59 0.15 8.71
CA THR A 145 -24.99 1.11 9.74
C THR A 145 -23.84 2.06 10.01
N ASN A 146 -24.10 3.36 9.99
CA ASN A 146 -23.07 4.40 10.16
C ASN A 146 -22.70 4.66 11.62
N HIS A 147 -23.55 4.23 12.56
CA HIS A 147 -23.38 4.49 13.98
C HIS A 147 -23.41 3.19 14.79
N THR A 148 -22.72 3.22 15.92
CA THR A 148 -22.81 2.20 16.96
C THR A 148 -23.32 2.87 18.22
N GLU A 149 -24.40 2.35 18.80
CA GLU A 149 -24.96 2.85 20.04
C GLU A 149 -24.16 2.33 21.24
N THR A 150 -23.77 3.23 22.14
CA THR A 150 -23.11 2.87 23.40
C THR A 150 -24.12 2.40 24.44
N LEU A 151 -23.63 1.81 25.54
CA LEU A 151 -24.47 1.45 26.70
C LEU A 151 -25.23 2.65 27.30
N SER A 152 -24.76 3.88 27.09
CA SER A 152 -25.41 5.12 27.55
C SER A 152 -26.38 5.71 26.52
N GLY A 153 -26.58 5.07 25.37
CA GLY A 153 -27.45 5.56 24.28
C GLY A 153 -26.79 6.56 23.33
N THR A 154 -25.49 6.80 23.44
CA THR A 154 -24.77 7.71 22.53
C THR A 154 -24.56 7.04 21.18
N GLN A 155 -24.97 7.69 20.10
CA GLN A 155 -24.70 7.22 18.73
C GLN A 155 -23.28 7.63 18.32
N LEU A 156 -22.33 6.68 18.33
CA LEU A 156 -20.95 6.91 17.90
C LEU A 156 -20.81 6.65 16.40
N PRO A 157 -20.37 7.62 15.59
CA PRO A 157 -20.18 7.40 14.16
C PRO A 157 -18.99 6.45 13.93
N LYS A 158 -19.15 5.48 13.03
CA LYS A 158 -18.07 4.61 12.55
C LYS A 158 -17.00 5.40 11.79
N VAL A 159 -17.41 6.46 11.07
CA VAL A 159 -16.51 7.39 10.37
C VAL A 159 -16.88 8.82 10.75
N ALA A 160 -15.97 9.52 11.42
CA ALA A 160 -16.15 10.92 11.80
C ALA A 160 -15.71 11.86 10.67
N LEU A 161 -16.57 12.82 10.32
CA LEU A 161 -16.29 13.80 9.27
C LEU A 161 -15.71 15.10 9.84
N PRO A 162 -14.91 15.86 9.06
CA PRO A 162 -14.53 17.20 9.45
C PRO A 162 -15.77 18.11 9.56
N ARG A 163 -15.71 19.07 10.50
CA ARG A 163 -16.84 19.97 10.81
C ARG A 163 -16.83 21.27 10.00
N GLY A 164 -15.67 21.65 9.45
CA GLY A 164 -15.51 22.88 8.69
C GLY A 164 -16.13 22.80 7.30
N GLU A 165 -16.54 23.95 6.77
CA GLU A 165 -17.13 24.10 5.43
C GLU A 165 -16.23 24.91 4.48
N GLU A 166 -15.14 25.47 5.01
CA GLU A 166 -14.14 26.22 4.24
C GLU A 166 -13.45 25.30 3.24
N TRP A 167 -13.43 25.70 1.96
CA TRP A 167 -12.94 24.83 0.89
C TRP A 167 -11.45 24.52 1.00
N GLY A 168 -10.60 25.44 1.43
CA GLY A 168 -9.19 25.18 1.65
C GLY A 168 -8.92 24.05 2.66
N GLU A 169 -9.56 24.11 3.84
CA GLU A 169 -9.46 23.03 4.84
C GLU A 169 -10.05 21.71 4.33
N LEU A 170 -11.14 21.77 3.57
CA LEU A 170 -11.72 20.58 2.97
C LEU A 170 -10.80 19.96 1.90
N VAL A 171 -10.20 20.77 1.03
CA VAL A 171 -9.20 20.33 0.03
C VAL A 171 -7.99 19.70 0.72
N ARG A 172 -7.50 20.31 1.81
CA ARG A 172 -6.39 19.77 2.60
C ARG A 172 -6.73 18.37 3.09
N TYR A 173 -7.92 18.20 3.66
CA TYR A 173 -8.43 16.92 4.13
C TYR A 173 -8.57 15.91 2.99
N LEU A 174 -9.29 16.24 1.92
CA LEU A 174 -9.55 15.36 0.78
C LEU A 174 -8.26 14.87 0.10
N ARG A 175 -7.22 15.69 0.01
CA ARG A 175 -5.95 15.33 -0.63
C ARG A 175 -4.94 14.65 0.28
N SER A 176 -5.06 14.81 1.60
CA SER A 176 -4.07 14.28 2.57
C SER A 176 -4.59 13.06 3.33
N GLU A 177 -5.84 13.10 3.77
CA GLU A 177 -6.39 12.19 4.79
C GLU A 177 -7.87 11.85 4.52
N ASN A 178 -8.22 11.72 3.24
CA ASN A 178 -9.58 11.45 2.79
C ASN A 178 -10.25 10.28 3.55
N LEU A 179 -11.56 10.18 3.39
CA LEU A 179 -12.35 9.10 3.98
C LEU A 179 -11.80 7.72 3.61
N PRO A 180 -11.98 6.72 4.49
CA PRO A 180 -11.60 5.34 4.18
C PRO A 180 -12.16 4.90 2.82
N GLY A 181 -11.37 4.14 2.07
CA GLY A 181 -11.73 3.69 0.72
C GLY A 181 -11.64 4.76 -0.37
N ARG A 182 -11.12 5.95 -0.07
CA ARG A 182 -10.84 7.00 -1.06
C ARG A 182 -9.37 7.37 -1.04
N PHE A 183 -8.81 7.69 -2.21
CA PHE A 183 -7.42 8.15 -2.33
C PHE A 183 -7.18 9.38 -1.43
N PRO A 184 -6.03 9.47 -0.72
CA PRO A 184 -4.86 8.58 -0.77
C PRO A 184 -4.92 7.35 0.16
N PHE A 185 -6.12 6.96 0.62
CA PHE A 185 -6.38 5.79 1.46
C PHE A 185 -5.70 5.82 2.83
N THR A 186 -5.35 7.02 3.31
CA THR A 186 -4.69 7.23 4.61
C THR A 186 -5.49 6.61 5.76
N ALA A 187 -6.81 6.73 5.73
CA ALA A 187 -7.71 6.18 6.75
C ALA A 187 -8.14 4.72 6.49
N GLY A 188 -7.60 4.07 5.45
CA GLY A 188 -7.92 2.69 5.08
C GLY A 188 -8.27 2.53 3.61
N VAL A 189 -8.02 1.33 3.08
CA VAL A 189 -8.28 0.99 1.66
C VAL A 189 -9.73 0.61 1.39
N PHE A 190 -10.54 0.42 2.42
CA PHE A 190 -11.96 0.10 2.31
C PHE A 190 -12.81 1.18 2.97
N PRO A 191 -14.05 1.44 2.47
CA PRO A 191 -14.95 2.42 3.08
C PRO A 191 -15.34 2.10 4.52
N PHE A 192 -15.46 0.80 4.83
CA PHE A 192 -15.81 0.26 6.14
C PHE A 192 -15.07 -1.06 6.36
N ASP A 193 -14.81 -1.37 7.63
CA ASP A 193 -14.31 -2.69 8.03
C ASP A 193 -15.34 -3.79 7.74
N ARG A 194 -14.86 -5.01 7.55
CA ARG A 194 -15.72 -6.17 7.37
C ARG A 194 -16.31 -6.60 8.71
N GLU A 195 -17.64 -6.68 8.79
CA GLU A 195 -18.32 -7.14 9.99
C GLU A 195 -18.25 -8.67 10.17
N ALA A 196 -18.15 -9.42 9.07
CA ALA A 196 -18.23 -10.89 9.09
C ALA A 196 -16.88 -11.61 9.26
N GLU A 197 -15.76 -10.91 9.05
CA GLU A 197 -14.43 -11.53 9.03
C GLU A 197 -13.44 -10.68 9.83
N ASP A 198 -13.15 -11.13 11.05
CA ASP A 198 -12.11 -10.52 11.89
C ASP A 198 -10.74 -10.64 11.18
N PRO A 199 -9.91 -9.58 11.16
CA PRO A 199 -8.58 -9.62 10.56
C PRO A 199 -7.63 -10.62 11.24
N THR A 200 -7.96 -11.11 12.44
CA THR A 200 -7.17 -12.04 13.23
C THR A 200 -6.66 -13.20 12.38
N ARG A 201 -5.34 -13.37 12.42
CA ARG A 201 -4.64 -14.45 11.73
C ARG A 201 -3.60 -15.01 12.68
N MET A 202 -3.93 -16.11 13.34
CA MET A 202 -3.06 -16.69 14.35
C MET A 202 -1.90 -17.45 13.73
N PHE A 203 -0.70 -17.15 14.23
CA PHE A 203 0.55 -17.78 13.82
C PHE A 203 0.76 -19.09 14.58
N ALA A 204 1.02 -20.18 13.87
CA ALA A 204 1.31 -21.49 14.46
C ALA A 204 2.28 -22.30 13.62
N GLY A 205 3.13 -23.06 14.30
CA GLY A 205 4.08 -24.00 13.71
C GLY A 205 5.01 -24.52 14.79
N GLU A 206 4.96 -25.81 15.06
CA GLU A 206 5.82 -26.49 16.03
C GLU A 206 5.84 -28.00 15.77
N GLY A 207 7.03 -28.58 15.74
CA GLY A 207 7.23 -30.02 15.60
C GLY A 207 6.83 -30.54 14.22
N PRO A 208 6.27 -31.75 14.14
CA PRO A 208 5.86 -32.33 12.86
C PRO A 208 4.53 -31.76 12.36
N PRO A 209 4.18 -31.98 11.08
CA PRO A 209 2.97 -31.44 10.45
C PRO A 209 1.68 -31.75 11.22
N GLU A 210 1.56 -32.94 11.81
CA GLU A 210 0.38 -33.37 12.54
C GLU A 210 0.15 -32.54 13.81
N ARG A 211 1.22 -32.14 14.50
CA ARG A 211 1.12 -31.29 15.71
C ARG A 211 0.65 -29.89 15.34
N THR A 212 1.23 -29.33 14.28
CA THR A 212 0.85 -28.02 13.77
C THR A 212 -0.59 -28.02 13.24
N ASN A 213 -1.01 -29.08 12.55
CA ASN A 213 -2.38 -29.25 12.09
C ASN A 213 -3.38 -29.30 13.25
N ARG A 214 -3.08 -30.03 14.34
CA ARG A 214 -3.90 -30.02 15.56
C ARG A 214 -4.03 -28.61 16.13
N ARG A 215 -2.94 -27.82 16.15
CA ARG A 215 -2.99 -26.43 16.59
C ARG A 215 -3.86 -25.57 15.67
N PHE A 216 -3.79 -25.75 14.35
CA PHE A 216 -4.66 -25.03 13.41
C PHE A 216 -6.14 -25.29 13.67
N HIS A 217 -6.54 -26.54 13.90
CA HIS A 217 -7.93 -26.85 14.26
C HIS A 217 -8.35 -26.20 15.60
N LEU A 218 -7.47 -26.20 16.60
CA LEU A 218 -7.74 -25.54 17.87
C LEU A 218 -7.97 -24.04 17.71
N ILE A 219 -7.07 -23.35 17.01
CA ILE A 219 -7.14 -21.88 16.88
C ILE A 219 -8.26 -21.44 15.95
N ALA A 220 -8.60 -22.22 14.94
CA ALA A 220 -9.72 -21.93 14.04
C ALA A 220 -11.09 -22.31 14.63
N SER A 221 -11.11 -23.05 15.75
CA SER A 221 -12.35 -23.53 16.36
C SER A 221 -13.29 -22.37 16.72
N GLY A 222 -14.53 -22.45 16.25
CA GLY A 222 -15.57 -21.44 16.51
C GLY A 222 -15.46 -20.16 15.69
N GLN A 223 -14.44 -20.02 14.83
CA GLN A 223 -14.33 -18.87 13.93
C GLN A 223 -15.12 -19.12 12.63
N PRO A 224 -15.83 -18.10 12.10
CA PRO A 224 -16.59 -18.24 10.86
C PRO A 224 -15.70 -18.43 9.62
N ALA A 225 -14.43 -18.00 9.70
CA ALA A 225 -13.45 -18.14 8.62
C ALA A 225 -12.09 -18.60 9.18
N ALA A 226 -11.49 -19.61 8.56
CA ALA A 226 -10.18 -20.12 8.96
C ALA A 226 -9.05 -19.34 8.25
N ARG A 227 -8.39 -18.42 8.97
CA ARG A 227 -7.24 -17.64 8.49
C ARG A 227 -5.96 -18.14 9.17
N LEU A 228 -5.31 -19.13 8.54
CA LEU A 228 -4.11 -19.75 9.10
C LEU A 228 -2.85 -18.96 8.73
N SER A 229 -1.82 -19.03 9.58
CA SER A 229 -0.48 -18.52 9.31
C SER A 229 0.56 -19.50 9.84
N THR A 230 1.38 -20.02 8.94
CA THR A 230 2.29 -21.13 9.21
C THR A 230 3.70 -20.63 9.52
N ALA A 231 4.27 -21.10 10.64
CA ALA A 231 5.67 -20.90 10.98
C ALA A 231 6.49 -22.13 10.62
N PHE A 232 7.52 -22.00 9.79
CA PHE A 232 8.41 -23.12 9.44
C PHE A 232 9.65 -23.16 10.32
N ASP A 233 10.17 -24.36 10.57
CA ASP A 233 11.42 -24.53 11.31
C ASP A 233 12.63 -24.00 10.50
N SER A 234 13.76 -23.80 11.18
CA SER A 234 14.96 -23.28 10.51
C SER A 234 15.51 -24.23 9.43
N VAL A 235 15.27 -25.53 9.53
CA VAL A 235 15.76 -26.51 8.55
C VAL A 235 15.01 -26.33 7.22
N THR A 236 13.68 -26.27 7.29
CA THR A 236 12.78 -25.99 6.16
C THR A 236 13.05 -24.62 5.55
N LEU A 237 13.21 -23.57 6.37
CA LEU A 237 13.45 -22.20 5.91
C LEU A 237 14.74 -22.05 5.08
N TYR A 238 15.72 -22.93 5.29
CA TYR A 238 16.98 -22.94 4.55
C TYR A 238 16.97 -23.94 3.37
N GLY A 239 15.81 -24.53 3.04
CA GLY A 239 15.67 -25.48 1.94
C GLY A 239 16.46 -26.76 2.17
N ARG A 240 16.49 -27.26 3.40
CA ARG A 240 17.18 -28.50 3.78
C ARG A 240 16.19 -29.53 4.26
N ASP A 241 16.54 -30.79 4.04
CA ASP A 241 15.86 -31.93 4.64
C ASP A 241 16.34 -32.12 6.09
N PRO A 242 15.51 -32.68 6.98
CA PRO A 242 15.93 -33.12 8.30
C PRO A 242 16.99 -34.22 8.19
N ASP A 243 17.95 -34.22 9.12
CA ASP A 243 19.10 -35.12 9.12
C ASP A 243 19.49 -35.47 10.57
N GLU A 244 20.10 -36.62 10.80
CA GLU A 244 20.63 -37.08 12.09
C GLU A 244 21.84 -36.24 12.54
N ARG A 245 22.48 -35.52 11.61
CA ARG A 245 23.62 -34.65 11.91
C ARG A 245 23.27 -33.65 13.02
N PRO A 246 24.04 -33.56 14.13
CA PRO A 246 23.63 -32.79 15.32
C PRO A 246 23.32 -31.30 15.09
N ASP A 247 23.97 -30.66 14.12
CA ASP A 247 23.75 -29.27 13.74
C ASP A 247 22.41 -29.03 13.01
N ILE A 248 21.78 -30.10 12.50
CA ILE A 248 20.46 -30.12 11.88
C ILE A 248 19.45 -30.68 12.87
N TYR A 249 19.70 -31.88 13.39
CA TYR A 249 18.76 -32.63 14.25
C TYR A 249 18.21 -31.80 15.40
N GLY A 250 19.09 -31.07 16.12
CA GLY A 250 18.68 -30.22 17.25
C GLY A 250 17.78 -29.04 16.88
N LYS A 251 17.54 -28.78 15.59
CA LYS A 251 16.71 -27.68 15.08
C LYS A 251 15.43 -28.15 14.40
N VAL A 252 15.32 -29.42 14.06
CA VAL A 252 14.16 -30.00 13.36
C VAL A 252 12.91 -29.85 14.23
N GLY A 253 11.87 -29.21 13.69
CA GLY A 253 10.60 -28.96 14.37
C GLY A 253 10.66 -27.96 15.53
N ASN A 254 11.82 -27.32 15.76
CA ASN A 254 11.97 -26.26 16.76
C ASN A 254 11.67 -24.90 16.13
N SER A 255 10.95 -24.06 16.87
CA SER A 255 10.53 -22.71 16.44
C SER A 255 9.71 -22.67 15.14
N GLY A 256 9.14 -23.81 14.73
CA GLY A 256 8.33 -23.93 13.52
C GLY A 256 8.00 -25.39 13.20
N VAL A 257 7.15 -25.59 12.19
CA VAL A 257 6.82 -26.91 11.64
C VAL A 257 7.91 -27.38 10.68
N SER A 258 8.27 -28.66 10.74
CA SER A 258 9.20 -29.28 9.79
C SER A 258 8.43 -29.82 8.58
N ILE A 259 8.75 -29.34 7.38
CA ILE A 259 8.12 -29.76 6.11
C ILE A 259 9.24 -30.00 5.09
N CYS A 260 9.36 -31.23 4.59
CA CYS A 260 10.43 -31.64 3.67
C CYS A 260 9.97 -32.44 2.45
N THR A 261 8.68 -32.72 2.29
CA THR A 261 8.09 -33.46 1.15
C THR A 261 6.71 -32.96 0.79
#